data_AF-A0A9K3JZJ5-F1
#
_entry.id   AF-A0A9K3JZJ5-F1
#
_cell.length_a   1.000
_cell.length_b   1.000
_cell.length_c   1.000
_cell.angle_alpha   90.00
_cell.angle_beta   90.00
_cell.angle_gamma   90.00
#
_symmetry.space_group_name_H-M   'P 1'
#
loop_
_entity.id
_entity.type
_entity.pdbx_description
1 polymer ?
#
loop_
_entity_poly.entity_id
_entity_poly.type
_entity_poly.pdbx_seq_one_letter_code
_entity_poly.pdbx_strand_id
1 'polypeptide(L)'
;MMIMSSQISKAVRKIHNLRHYSANNSSVDPFAAHPSHHHLAAIKSKSQRLKSYTVTPPIKPWPQKLYPKRLVSIITQLQNLDLALQIFYHAGKYHPGFEHNYETYRSIIHKLSRARAFEPVETLLSRLQKSGIKCGENLFIDVLRNYSLASRPKDSLRTFLRIDDFGVTKSVRSLNTLLNVMIQNRKYELVHALFKNSRRKFNITPNVFTCNILLKAFCKKGDIEGALKVLDEMPAMGMVPNVVTYTTILGTYVSKGDMVGAKKMFD
;
A
#
# COMPACT_ATOMS: atom_id res chain seq x y z
N MET A 1 10.57 -22.25 24.19
CA MET A 1 9.23 -21.83 23.69
C MET A 1 8.82 -20.39 24.06
N MET A 2 9.49 -19.68 25.00
CA MET A 2 9.12 -18.31 25.42
C MET A 2 9.80 -17.14 24.69
N ILE A 3 10.92 -17.35 23.98
CA ILE A 3 11.71 -16.24 23.39
C ILE A 3 11.13 -15.75 22.04
N MET A 4 10.51 -16.61 21.24
CA MET A 4 9.84 -16.22 19.98
C MET A 4 8.52 -15.46 20.19
N SER A 5 7.90 -15.55 21.37
CA SER A 5 6.70 -14.80 21.76
C SER A 5 6.97 -13.29 21.93
N SER A 6 8.16 -12.93 22.45
CA SER A 6 8.55 -11.56 22.78
C SER A 6 8.79 -10.68 21.54
N GLN A 7 9.44 -11.23 20.50
CA GLN A 7 9.75 -10.48 19.27
C GLN A 7 8.49 -10.20 18.42
N ILE A 8 7.55 -11.15 18.39
CA ILE A 8 6.27 -11.00 17.68
C ILE A 8 5.39 -9.96 18.39
N SER A 9 5.39 -9.92 19.73
CA SER A 9 4.67 -8.91 20.51
C SER A 9 5.24 -7.49 20.29
N LYS A 10 6.57 -7.35 20.16
CA LYS A 10 7.21 -6.06 19.81
C LYS A 10 6.87 -5.59 18.39
N ALA A 11 6.88 -6.46 17.39
CA ALA A 11 6.47 -6.11 16.03
C ALA A 11 4.99 -5.69 15.97
N VAL A 12 4.13 -6.36 16.74
CA VAL A 12 2.69 -6.06 16.84
C VAL A 12 2.40 -4.77 17.62
N ARG A 13 3.14 -4.48 18.71
CA ARG A 13 3.09 -3.16 19.38
C ARG A 13 3.59 -2.05 18.44
N LYS A 14 4.61 -2.32 17.62
CA LYS A 14 5.07 -1.39 16.58
C LYS A 14 3.99 -1.13 15.52
N ILE A 15 3.23 -2.15 15.11
CA ILE A 15 2.06 -2.03 14.22
C ILE A 15 0.90 -1.25 14.88
N HIS A 16 0.66 -1.44 16.18
CA HIS A 16 -0.35 -0.68 16.93
C HIS A 16 0.05 0.78 17.14
N ASN A 17 1.33 1.05 17.41
CA ASN A 17 1.87 2.41 17.50
C ASN A 17 1.77 3.14 16.16
N LEU A 18 1.86 2.44 15.02
CA LEU A 18 1.63 3.04 13.70
C LEU A 18 0.18 3.50 13.45
N ARG A 19 -0.81 3.01 14.21
CA ARG A 19 -2.18 3.60 14.23
C ARG A 19 -2.23 4.90 15.04
N HIS A 20 -1.41 5.05 16.08
CA HIS A 20 -1.34 6.25 16.92
C HIS A 20 -0.33 7.31 16.45
N TYR A 21 0.56 6.99 15.51
CA TYR A 21 1.46 7.95 14.84
C TYR A 21 0.73 9.03 14.00
N SER A 22 -0.62 9.03 14.00
CA SER A 22 -1.45 10.08 13.40
C SER A 22 -1.65 11.31 14.31
N ALA A 23 -1.13 11.32 15.53
CA ALA A 23 -1.16 12.48 16.41
C ALA A 23 0.11 12.53 17.28
N ASN A 24 0.74 13.71 17.33
CA ASN A 24 1.92 14.08 18.13
C ASN A 24 3.32 13.75 17.56
N ASN A 25 3.95 14.85 17.09
CA ASN A 25 5.40 15.04 17.03
C ASN A 25 6.01 14.89 18.44
N SER A 26 6.86 13.88 18.65
CA SER A 26 8.18 13.98 19.32
C SER A 26 8.67 12.61 19.83
N SER A 27 9.95 12.32 19.53
CA SER A 27 10.87 11.35 20.16
C SER A 27 10.59 9.84 20.05
N VAL A 28 11.22 9.16 19.08
CA VAL A 28 12.54 8.45 19.14
C VAL A 28 12.51 7.45 17.97
N ASP A 29 13.16 7.79 16.85
CA ASP A 29 13.24 6.94 15.67
C ASP A 29 14.32 5.85 15.88
N PRO A 30 13.98 4.55 15.82
CA PRO A 30 14.98 3.48 15.91
C PRO A 30 15.90 3.41 14.67
N PHE A 31 15.76 4.33 13.71
CA PHE A 31 16.56 4.43 12.49
C PHE A 31 17.25 5.80 12.31
N ALA A 32 17.36 6.63 13.36
CA ALA A 32 17.95 7.97 13.23
C ALA A 32 19.49 7.96 13.02
N ALA A 33 19.91 8.46 11.86
CA ALA A 33 21.15 9.23 11.72
C ALA A 33 20.74 10.69 11.42
N HIS A 34 21.33 11.64 12.16
CA HIS A 34 20.98 13.07 12.13
C HIS A 34 21.12 13.75 10.76
N PRO A 35 20.21 14.68 10.41
CA PRO A 35 20.50 15.74 9.45
C PRO A 35 20.37 17.16 10.04
N SER A 36 21.23 18.04 9.53
CA SER A 36 21.47 19.42 9.91
C SER A 36 20.36 20.41 9.53
N HIS A 37 20.15 21.42 10.38
CA HIS A 37 18.97 22.28 10.52
C HIS A 37 18.79 23.41 9.48
N HIS A 38 19.56 23.49 8.40
CA HIS A 38 19.58 24.68 7.53
C HIS A 38 18.59 24.70 6.36
N HIS A 39 17.89 23.60 6.04
CA HIS A 39 16.99 23.53 4.87
C HIS A 39 15.53 23.94 5.13
N LEU A 40 15.09 24.00 6.39
CA LEU A 40 13.68 24.23 6.75
C LEU A 40 13.23 25.70 6.69
N ALA A 41 14.16 26.65 6.76
CA ALA A 41 13.84 28.09 6.74
C ALA A 41 13.49 28.60 5.33
N ALA A 42 14.14 28.08 4.29
CA ALA A 42 13.92 28.50 2.90
C ALA A 42 12.58 28.03 2.32
N ILE A 43 12.02 26.92 2.83
CA ILE A 43 10.76 26.35 2.34
C ILE A 43 9.54 27.14 2.87
N LYS A 44 9.63 27.72 4.07
CA LYS A 44 8.55 28.55 4.63
C LYS A 44 8.33 29.84 3.85
N SER A 45 9.39 30.49 3.35
CA SER A 45 9.26 31.77 2.61
C SER A 45 8.68 31.60 1.21
N LYS A 46 8.93 30.45 0.55
CA LYS A 46 8.37 30.12 -0.77
C LYS A 46 6.87 29.82 -0.72
N SER A 47 6.40 29.18 0.36
CA SER A 47 4.99 28.84 0.59
C SER A 47 4.12 30.08 0.88
N GLN A 48 4.68 31.12 1.52
CA GLN A 48 3.96 32.38 1.78
C GLN A 48 3.82 33.30 0.55
N ARG A 49 4.78 33.29 -0.39
CA ARG A 49 4.74 34.14 -1.60
C ARG A 49 3.76 33.68 -2.69
N LEU A 50 3.22 32.47 -2.61
CA LEU A 50 2.28 31.91 -3.60
C LEU A 50 0.81 32.26 -3.36
N LYS A 51 0.48 33.09 -2.35
CA LYS A 51 -0.92 33.39 -1.98
C LYS A 51 -1.57 34.53 -2.77
N SER A 52 -0.84 35.32 -3.57
CA SER A 52 -1.38 36.55 -4.16
C SER A 52 -1.49 36.60 -5.69
N TYR A 53 -1.11 35.57 -6.45
CA TYR A 53 -1.26 35.58 -7.91
C TYR A 53 -1.73 34.22 -8.44
N THR A 54 -2.72 34.28 -9.34
CA THR A 54 -3.26 33.26 -10.28
C THR A 54 -4.69 32.76 -10.01
N VAL A 55 -5.67 33.61 -10.33
CA VAL A 55 -6.99 33.16 -10.80
C VAL A 55 -6.94 33.10 -12.33
N THR A 56 -6.11 32.21 -12.87
CA THR A 56 -6.09 31.92 -14.30
C THR A 56 -6.22 30.42 -14.51
N PRO A 57 -7.12 29.98 -15.40
CA PRO A 57 -7.29 28.57 -15.68
C PRO A 57 -5.98 27.94 -16.16
N PRO A 58 -5.64 26.73 -15.68
CA PRO A 58 -4.42 26.04 -16.07
C PRO A 58 -4.39 25.60 -17.54
N ILE A 59 -5.54 25.59 -18.22
CA ILE A 59 -5.67 25.38 -19.67
C ILE A 59 -6.56 26.47 -20.27
N LYS A 60 -6.23 26.96 -21.48
CA LYS A 60 -7.04 27.91 -22.25
C LYS A 60 -7.39 27.35 -23.65
N PRO A 61 -8.66 27.44 -24.10
CA PRO A 61 -9.82 27.90 -23.35
C PRO A 61 -10.25 26.89 -22.27
N TRP A 62 -10.70 27.39 -21.12
CA TRP A 62 -11.21 26.54 -20.03
C TRP A 62 -12.64 26.06 -20.37
N PRO A 63 -12.99 24.79 -20.12
CA PRO A 63 -14.33 24.29 -20.43
C PRO A 63 -15.42 25.09 -19.70
N GLN A 64 -16.46 25.52 -20.43
CA GLN A 64 -17.63 26.18 -19.83
C GLN A 64 -18.50 25.20 -19.01
N LYS A 65 -18.55 23.94 -19.43
CA LYS A 65 -19.22 22.84 -18.71
C LYS A 65 -18.19 21.77 -18.38
N LEU A 66 -17.94 21.57 -17.09
CA LEU A 66 -17.10 20.52 -16.55
C LEU A 66 -17.94 19.55 -15.73
N TYR A 67 -17.81 18.27 -16.03
CA TYR A 67 -18.40 17.17 -15.26
C TYR A 67 -17.32 16.11 -15.00
N PRO A 68 -17.47 15.25 -13.98
CA PRO A 68 -16.40 14.36 -13.53
C PRO A 68 -15.73 13.53 -14.62
N LYS A 69 -16.52 12.94 -15.55
CA LYS A 69 -15.98 12.16 -16.67
C LYS A 69 -15.07 12.98 -17.60
N ARG A 70 -15.43 14.24 -17.86
CA ARG A 70 -14.59 15.14 -18.67
C ARG A 70 -13.29 15.49 -17.96
N LEU A 71 -13.34 15.77 -16.66
CA LEU A 71 -12.13 16.01 -15.86
C LEU A 71 -11.21 14.78 -15.86
N VAL A 72 -11.77 13.58 -15.67
CA VAL A 72 -11.01 12.32 -15.75
C VAL A 72 -10.31 12.20 -17.09
N SER A 73 -11.01 12.43 -18.21
CA SER A 73 -10.42 12.40 -19.56
C SER A 73 -9.26 13.37 -19.74
N ILE A 74 -9.39 14.60 -19.20
CA ILE A 74 -8.32 15.60 -19.25
C ILE A 74 -7.10 15.10 -18.44
N ILE A 75 -7.31 14.66 -17.20
CA ILE A 75 -6.23 14.20 -16.31
C ILE A 75 -5.50 12.99 -16.90
N THR A 76 -6.21 12.03 -17.49
CA THR A 76 -5.59 10.82 -18.05
C THR A 76 -4.69 11.15 -19.24
N GLN A 77 -5.12 12.04 -20.12
CA GLN A 77 -4.40 12.43 -21.35
C GLN A 77 -3.17 13.32 -21.09
N LEU A 78 -3.16 14.09 -20.00
CA LEU A 78 -2.05 15.02 -19.72
C LEU A 78 -0.75 14.30 -19.40
N GLN A 79 0.37 14.75 -19.98
CA GLN A 79 1.69 14.21 -19.62
C GLN A 79 2.26 14.91 -18.37
N ASN A 80 2.06 16.23 -18.25
CA ASN A 80 2.57 17.02 -17.14
C ASN A 80 1.74 16.78 -15.86
N LEU A 81 2.40 16.28 -14.81
CA LEU A 81 1.77 15.92 -13.53
C LEU A 81 1.34 17.13 -12.71
N ASP A 82 2.17 18.17 -12.67
CA ASP A 82 1.88 19.41 -11.96
C ASP A 82 0.68 20.12 -12.58
N LEU A 83 0.62 20.13 -13.92
CA LEU A 83 -0.52 20.67 -14.64
C LEU A 83 -1.81 19.86 -14.37
N ALA A 84 -1.73 18.52 -14.37
CA ALA A 84 -2.85 17.66 -14.00
C ALA A 84 -3.34 17.93 -12.56
N LEU A 85 -2.43 18.13 -11.61
CA LEU A 85 -2.74 18.53 -10.24
C LEU A 85 -3.39 19.91 -10.16
N GLN A 86 -2.84 20.91 -10.86
CA GLN A 86 -3.40 22.26 -10.92
C GLN A 86 -4.82 22.26 -11.50
N ILE A 87 -5.05 21.51 -12.58
CA ILE A 87 -6.37 21.34 -13.19
C ILE A 87 -7.35 20.69 -12.21
N PHE A 88 -6.92 19.63 -11.53
CA PHE A 88 -7.73 18.97 -10.51
C PHE A 88 -8.15 19.97 -9.42
N TYR A 89 -7.21 20.72 -8.83
CA TYR A 89 -7.52 21.70 -7.79
C TYR A 89 -8.34 22.88 -8.29
N HIS A 90 -8.04 23.39 -9.49
CA HIS A 90 -8.76 24.51 -10.07
C HIS A 90 -10.21 24.12 -10.39
N ALA A 91 -10.44 22.91 -10.90
CA ALA A 91 -11.78 22.37 -11.15
C ALA A 91 -12.65 22.39 -9.88
N GLY A 92 -12.16 21.79 -8.79
CA GLY A 92 -12.93 21.72 -7.53
C GLY A 92 -13.08 23.05 -6.79
N LYS A 93 -12.18 24.02 -7.00
CA LYS A 93 -12.20 25.28 -6.26
C LYS A 93 -12.93 26.41 -6.99
N TYR A 94 -12.83 26.47 -8.31
CA TYR A 94 -13.25 27.65 -9.08
C TYR A 94 -14.28 27.35 -10.17
N HIS A 95 -14.52 26.08 -10.56
CA HIS A 95 -15.53 25.80 -11.58
C HIS A 95 -16.93 25.77 -10.93
N PRO A 96 -17.87 26.64 -11.33
CA PRO A 96 -19.21 26.68 -10.74
C PRO A 96 -19.93 25.34 -10.92
N GLY A 97 -20.59 24.87 -9.85
CA GLY A 97 -21.38 23.63 -9.87
C GLY A 97 -20.60 22.33 -10.05
N PHE A 98 -19.26 22.37 -10.00
CA PHE A 98 -18.43 21.18 -10.11
C PHE A 98 -18.02 20.66 -8.73
N GLU A 99 -18.24 19.36 -8.50
CA GLU A 99 -17.76 18.66 -7.32
C GLU A 99 -16.95 17.43 -7.72
N HIS A 100 -15.89 17.16 -6.96
CA HIS A 100 -15.12 15.94 -7.14
C HIS A 100 -15.91 14.73 -6.65
N ASN A 101 -15.76 13.63 -7.39
CA ASN A 101 -16.23 12.32 -6.97
C ASN A 101 -15.07 11.32 -6.90
N TYR A 102 -15.40 10.08 -6.51
CA TYR A 102 -14.44 8.99 -6.39
C TYR A 102 -13.59 8.80 -7.66
N GLU A 103 -14.18 8.86 -8.85
CA GLU A 103 -13.46 8.64 -10.12
C GLU A 103 -12.45 9.74 -10.40
N THR A 104 -12.77 11.01 -10.10
CA THR A 104 -11.82 12.11 -10.27
C THR A 104 -10.62 12.00 -9.33
N TYR A 105 -10.83 11.60 -8.08
CA TYR A 105 -9.75 11.33 -7.13
C TYR A 105 -8.92 10.11 -7.53
N ARG A 106 -9.60 9.03 -7.95
CA ARG A 106 -8.94 7.80 -8.39
C ARG A 106 -8.06 8.06 -9.61
N SER A 107 -8.52 8.82 -10.60
CA SER A 107 -7.75 9.08 -11.82
C SER A 107 -6.46 9.86 -11.52
N ILE A 108 -6.54 10.91 -10.69
CA ILE A 108 -5.35 11.71 -10.35
C ILE A 108 -4.38 10.94 -9.45
N ILE A 109 -4.88 10.22 -8.44
CA ILE A 109 -4.04 9.43 -7.53
C ILE A 109 -3.36 8.29 -8.29
N HIS A 110 -4.08 7.56 -9.15
CA HIS A 110 -3.49 6.50 -9.98
C HIS A 110 -2.37 7.05 -10.87
N LYS A 111 -2.61 8.20 -11.52
CA LYS A 111 -1.62 8.85 -12.38
C LYS A 111 -0.34 9.21 -11.63
N LEU A 112 -0.49 9.86 -10.47
CA LEU A 112 0.64 10.25 -9.62
C LEU A 112 1.36 9.04 -9.03
N SER A 113 0.62 8.01 -8.62
CA SER A 113 1.16 6.76 -8.09
C SER A 113 2.03 6.05 -9.12
N ARG A 114 1.58 5.94 -10.38
CA ARG A 114 2.37 5.38 -11.48
C ARG A 114 3.63 6.19 -11.77
N ALA A 115 3.55 7.50 -11.63
CA ALA A 115 4.68 8.41 -11.78
C ALA A 115 5.58 8.50 -10.53
N ARG A 116 5.26 7.75 -9.46
CA ARG A 116 5.99 7.74 -8.18
C ARG A 116 6.01 9.10 -7.46
N ALA A 117 5.07 9.99 -7.79
CA ALA A 117 4.89 11.28 -7.13
C ALA A 117 4.04 11.11 -5.86
N PHE A 118 4.64 10.55 -4.81
CA PHE A 118 3.91 10.10 -3.62
C PHE A 118 3.52 11.20 -2.62
N GLU A 119 4.23 12.33 -2.59
CA GLU A 119 3.87 13.45 -1.70
C GLU A 119 2.49 14.03 -2.07
N PRO A 120 2.19 14.32 -3.35
CA PRO A 120 0.85 14.71 -3.76
C PRO A 120 -0.21 13.63 -3.51
N VAL A 121 0.15 12.34 -3.60
CA VAL A 121 -0.77 11.22 -3.33
C VAL A 121 -1.25 11.25 -1.87
N GLU A 122 -0.35 11.43 -0.90
CA GLU A 122 -0.74 11.50 0.52
C GLU A 122 -1.61 12.72 0.83
N THR A 123 -1.31 13.87 0.19
CA THR A 123 -2.14 15.07 0.30
C THR A 123 -3.55 14.83 -0.26
N LEU A 124 -3.67 14.19 -1.42
CA LEU A 124 -4.95 13.87 -2.03
C LEU A 124 -5.75 12.83 -1.23
N LEU A 125 -5.10 11.80 -0.69
CA LEU A 125 -5.74 10.83 0.20
C LEU A 125 -6.28 11.52 1.47
N SER A 126 -5.51 12.42 2.07
CA SER A 126 -5.96 13.18 3.25
C SER A 126 -7.16 14.09 2.94
N ARG A 127 -7.21 14.67 1.73
CA ARG A 127 -8.37 15.45 1.28
C ARG A 127 -9.58 14.56 0.99
N LEU A 128 -9.37 13.41 0.36
CA LEU A 128 -10.42 12.44 0.07
C LEU A 128 -11.10 11.97 1.35
N GLN A 129 -10.31 11.66 2.39
CA GLN A 129 -10.83 11.32 3.71
C GLN A 129 -11.72 12.42 4.29
N LYS A 130 -11.26 13.68 4.25
CA LYS A 130 -12.01 14.84 4.78
C LYS A 130 -13.28 15.15 3.99
N SER A 131 -13.31 14.80 2.70
CA SER A 131 -14.47 15.08 1.84
C SER A 131 -15.68 14.18 2.09
N GLY A 132 -15.50 13.05 2.81
CA GLY A 132 -16.57 12.07 3.03
C GLY A 132 -17.03 11.33 1.76
N ILE A 133 -16.34 11.50 0.62
CA ILE A 133 -16.66 10.80 -0.62
C ILE A 133 -16.49 9.29 -0.42
N LYS A 134 -17.54 8.52 -0.74
CA LYS A 134 -17.50 7.06 -0.68
C LYS A 134 -16.43 6.50 -1.62
N CYS A 135 -15.48 5.77 -1.06
CA CYS A 135 -14.33 5.21 -1.77
C CYS A 135 -14.51 3.73 -2.10
N GLY A 136 -13.87 3.27 -3.17
CA GLY A 136 -13.70 1.86 -3.49
C GLY A 136 -12.30 1.33 -3.16
N GLU A 137 -12.20 0.06 -2.77
CA GLU A 137 -10.94 -0.60 -2.37
C GLU A 137 -9.86 -0.59 -3.48
N ASN A 138 -10.27 -0.58 -4.75
CA ASN A 138 -9.38 -0.60 -5.91
C ASN A 138 -8.34 0.54 -5.91
N LEU A 139 -8.70 1.71 -5.38
CA LEU A 139 -7.77 2.84 -5.22
C LEU A 139 -6.59 2.46 -4.32
N PHE A 140 -6.86 1.86 -3.17
CA PHE A 140 -5.83 1.49 -2.22
C PHE A 140 -4.98 0.33 -2.72
N ILE A 141 -5.58 -0.66 -3.39
CA ILE A 141 -4.84 -1.77 -4.01
C ILE A 141 -3.83 -1.23 -5.04
N ASP A 142 -4.22 -0.23 -5.84
CA ASP A 142 -3.32 0.42 -6.80
C ASP A 142 -2.18 1.18 -6.11
N VAL A 143 -2.48 1.99 -5.09
CA VAL A 143 -1.46 2.70 -4.30
C VAL A 143 -0.47 1.73 -3.64
N LEU A 144 -0.96 0.65 -3.02
CA LEU A 144 -0.15 -0.41 -2.43
C LEU A 144 0.83 -1.01 -3.46
N ARG A 145 0.34 -1.33 -4.66
CA ARG A 145 1.16 -1.90 -5.73
C ARG A 145 2.24 -0.93 -6.20
N ASN A 146 1.91 0.34 -6.38
CA ASN A 146 2.88 1.35 -6.84
C ASN A 146 3.96 1.64 -5.78
N TYR A 147 3.61 1.64 -4.50
CA TYR A 147 4.62 1.70 -3.43
C TYR A 147 5.57 0.50 -3.43
N SER A 148 5.07 -0.70 -3.80
CA SER A 148 5.93 -1.87 -3.97
C SER A 148 7.02 -1.66 -5.03
N LEU A 149 6.63 -1.15 -6.20
CA LEU A 149 7.54 -0.88 -7.32
C LEU A 149 8.56 0.22 -7.00
N ALA A 150 8.25 1.07 -6.02
CA ALA A 150 9.12 2.12 -5.52
C ALA A 150 9.96 1.71 -4.29
N SER A 151 9.93 0.44 -3.89
CA SER A 151 10.63 -0.07 -2.71
C SER A 151 10.24 0.63 -1.39
N ARG A 152 8.96 0.99 -1.25
CA ARG A 152 8.38 1.71 -0.10
C ARG A 152 7.41 0.84 0.72
N PRO A 153 7.89 -0.23 1.39
CA PRO A 153 7.01 -1.15 2.13
C PRO A 153 6.37 -0.52 3.37
N LYS A 154 7.02 0.48 3.99
CA LYS A 154 6.48 1.21 5.15
C LYS A 154 5.21 1.98 4.77
N ASP A 155 5.25 2.71 3.66
CA ASP A 155 4.11 3.48 3.16
C ASP A 155 2.99 2.54 2.72
N SER A 156 3.33 1.42 2.08
CA SER A 156 2.34 0.37 1.76
C SER A 156 1.61 -0.15 3.01
N LEU A 157 2.34 -0.48 4.07
CA LEU A 157 1.73 -0.92 5.33
C LEU A 157 0.84 0.16 5.93
N ARG A 158 1.30 1.43 5.93
CA ARG A 158 0.54 2.56 6.43
C ARG A 158 -0.77 2.74 5.66
N THR A 159 -0.73 2.71 4.32
CA THR A 159 -1.92 2.80 3.48
C THR A 159 -2.89 1.67 3.79
N PHE A 160 -2.43 0.41 3.86
CA PHE A 160 -3.28 -0.73 4.18
C PHE A 160 -3.99 -0.55 5.52
N LEU A 161 -3.25 -0.18 6.58
CA LEU A 161 -3.83 -0.01 7.92
C LEU A 161 -4.93 1.07 7.93
N ARG A 162 -4.74 2.15 7.18
CA ARG A 162 -5.67 3.29 7.08
C ARG A 162 -6.90 3.06 6.20
N ILE A 163 -7.01 1.94 5.47
CA ILE A 163 -8.15 1.71 4.54
C ILE A 163 -9.51 1.87 5.24
N ASP A 164 -9.64 1.46 6.51
CA ASP A 164 -10.91 1.53 7.25
C ASP A 164 -11.29 2.99 7.56
N ASP A 165 -10.30 3.89 7.68
CA ASP A 165 -10.50 5.31 7.96
C ASP A 165 -11.20 6.05 6.80
N PHE A 166 -11.31 5.40 5.64
CA PHE A 166 -12.03 5.88 4.44
C PHE A 166 -13.41 5.22 4.30
N GLY A 167 -13.88 4.48 5.31
CA GLY A 167 -15.13 3.72 5.25
C GLY A 167 -15.08 2.54 4.28
N VAL A 168 -13.88 2.03 3.97
CA VAL A 168 -13.67 0.89 3.08
C VAL A 168 -13.23 -0.31 3.89
N THR A 169 -13.88 -1.45 3.68
CA THR A 169 -13.49 -2.71 4.31
C THR A 169 -12.32 -3.35 3.58
N LYS A 170 -11.26 -3.70 4.31
CA LYS A 170 -10.15 -4.50 3.75
C LYS A 170 -10.66 -5.88 3.31
N SER A 171 -10.17 -6.35 2.17
CA SER A 171 -10.44 -7.69 1.65
C SER A 171 -9.17 -8.56 1.58
N VAL A 172 -9.37 -9.83 1.26
CA VAL A 172 -8.28 -10.76 0.91
C VAL A 172 -7.43 -10.22 -0.24
N ARG A 173 -7.99 -9.41 -1.16
CA ARG A 173 -7.24 -8.84 -2.29
C ARG A 173 -6.21 -7.79 -1.83
N SER A 174 -6.61 -6.86 -0.95
CA SER A 174 -5.66 -5.87 -0.42
C SER A 174 -4.63 -6.50 0.50
N LEU A 175 -5.01 -7.50 1.31
CA LEU A 175 -4.07 -8.29 2.10
C LEU A 175 -3.04 -8.98 1.21
N ASN A 176 -3.48 -9.74 0.21
CA ASN A 176 -2.58 -10.47 -0.71
C ASN A 176 -1.67 -9.53 -1.50
N THR A 177 -2.17 -8.33 -1.84
CA THR A 177 -1.34 -7.29 -2.45
C THR A 177 -0.23 -6.86 -1.49
N LEU A 178 -0.57 -6.51 -0.23
CA LEU A 178 0.40 -6.11 0.79
C LEU A 178 1.43 -7.22 1.08
N LEU A 179 1.00 -8.48 1.21
CA LEU A 179 1.92 -9.60 1.44
C LEU A 179 2.94 -9.73 0.29
N ASN A 180 2.48 -9.62 -0.96
CA ASN A 180 3.38 -9.60 -2.11
C ASN A 180 4.36 -8.41 -2.08
N VAL A 181 3.89 -7.23 -1.66
CA VAL A 181 4.75 -6.05 -1.46
C VAL A 181 5.88 -6.36 -0.47
N MET A 182 5.54 -6.97 0.67
CA MET A 182 6.51 -7.34 1.70
C MET A 182 7.53 -8.36 1.18
N ILE A 183 7.10 -9.35 0.40
CA ILE A 183 8.01 -10.33 -0.23
C ILE A 183 8.96 -9.65 -1.21
N GLN A 184 8.47 -8.77 -2.08
CA GLN A 184 9.30 -8.05 -3.06
C GLN A 184 10.37 -7.18 -2.38
N ASN A 185 10.05 -6.67 -1.19
CA ASN A 185 10.96 -5.86 -0.37
C ASN A 185 11.75 -6.67 0.67
N ARG A 186 11.78 -8.01 0.53
CA ARG A 186 12.49 -8.96 1.42
C ARG A 186 12.11 -8.83 2.91
N LYS A 187 10.88 -8.39 3.20
CA LYS A 187 10.33 -8.24 4.57
C LYS A 187 9.55 -9.50 4.98
N TYR A 188 10.20 -10.66 4.93
CA TYR A 188 9.55 -11.96 5.15
C TYR A 188 8.94 -12.10 6.55
N GLU A 189 9.58 -11.56 7.59
CA GLU A 189 9.04 -11.54 8.96
C GLU A 189 7.68 -10.83 9.05
N LEU A 190 7.51 -9.74 8.28
CA LEU A 190 6.25 -9.01 8.24
C LEU A 190 5.16 -9.80 7.53
N VAL A 191 5.50 -10.63 6.53
CA VAL A 191 4.53 -11.50 5.84
C VAL A 191 3.89 -12.46 6.84
N HIS A 192 4.70 -13.15 7.64
CA HIS A 192 4.22 -14.07 8.66
C HIS A 192 3.38 -13.36 9.73
N ALA A 193 3.83 -12.18 10.21
CA ALA A 193 3.08 -11.39 11.17
C ALA A 193 1.73 -10.91 10.62
N LEU A 194 1.67 -10.42 9.37
CA LEU A 194 0.45 -9.97 8.72
C LEU A 194 -0.52 -11.12 8.48
N PHE A 195 -0.03 -12.28 8.04
CA PHE A 195 -0.84 -13.48 7.86
C PHE A 195 -1.47 -13.92 9.19
N LYS A 196 -0.68 -14.04 10.26
CA LYS A 196 -1.19 -14.45 11.58
C LYS A 196 -2.25 -13.48 12.15
N ASN A 197 -2.12 -12.18 11.84
CA ASN A 197 -3.04 -11.16 12.29
C ASN A 197 -4.25 -10.95 11.35
N SER A 198 -4.30 -11.61 10.19
CA SER A 198 -5.37 -11.45 9.19
C SER A 198 -6.77 -11.65 9.77
N ARG A 199 -7.05 -12.82 10.38
CA ARG A 199 -8.34 -13.13 10.99
C ARG A 199 -8.59 -12.27 12.23
N ARG A 200 -7.62 -12.23 13.16
CA ARG A 200 -7.83 -11.66 14.51
C ARG A 200 -7.87 -10.13 14.54
N LYS A 201 -7.11 -9.45 13.68
CA LYS A 201 -6.99 -7.98 13.72
C LYS A 201 -7.60 -7.29 12.52
N PHE A 202 -7.59 -7.94 11.35
CA PHE A 202 -8.09 -7.34 10.13
C PHE A 202 -9.45 -7.90 9.71
N ASN A 203 -9.96 -8.92 10.42
CA ASN A 203 -11.19 -9.64 10.07
C ASN A 203 -11.19 -10.17 8.62
N ILE A 204 -10.01 -10.59 8.15
CA ILE A 204 -9.81 -11.15 6.80
C ILE A 204 -9.50 -12.62 6.95
N THR A 205 -10.31 -13.47 6.34
CA THR A 205 -10.07 -14.92 6.29
C THR A 205 -9.11 -15.23 5.14
N PRO A 206 -7.86 -15.69 5.40
CA PRO A 206 -6.96 -16.17 4.35
C PRO A 206 -7.62 -17.27 3.53
N ASN A 207 -7.22 -17.40 2.27
CA ASN A 207 -7.58 -18.51 1.39
C ASN A 207 -6.32 -19.24 0.89
N VAL A 208 -6.51 -20.27 0.07
CA VAL A 208 -5.41 -21.06 -0.54
C VAL A 208 -4.37 -20.15 -1.19
N PHE A 209 -4.79 -19.10 -1.89
CA PHE A 209 -3.87 -18.15 -2.52
C PHE A 209 -3.06 -17.35 -1.49
N THR A 210 -3.66 -16.94 -0.38
CA THR A 210 -2.94 -16.29 0.73
C THR A 210 -1.91 -17.23 1.36
N CYS A 211 -2.23 -18.51 1.56
CA CYS A 211 -1.29 -19.51 2.05
C CYS A 211 -0.12 -19.74 1.07
N ASN A 212 -0.39 -19.78 -0.24
CA ASN A 212 0.65 -19.88 -1.26
C ASN A 212 1.59 -18.67 -1.25
N ILE A 213 1.10 -17.47 -0.92
CA ILE A 213 1.96 -16.28 -0.72
C ILE A 213 2.86 -16.47 0.51
N LEU A 214 2.31 -16.99 1.63
CA LEU A 214 3.09 -17.26 2.83
C LEU A 214 4.18 -18.31 2.59
N LEU A 215 3.84 -19.41 1.91
CA LEU A 215 4.79 -20.44 1.46
C LEU A 215 5.93 -19.83 0.66
N LYS A 216 5.58 -19.04 -0.37
CA LYS A 216 6.56 -18.33 -1.20
C LYS A 216 7.50 -17.44 -0.37
N ALA A 217 7.01 -16.83 0.71
CA ALA A 217 7.84 -16.01 1.60
C ALA A 217 8.84 -16.86 2.40
N PHE A 218 8.42 -17.99 2.95
CA PHE A 218 9.30 -18.94 3.64
C PHE A 218 10.37 -19.51 2.70
N CYS A 219 9.96 -19.97 1.52
CA CYS A 219 10.86 -20.43 0.46
C CYS A 219 11.92 -19.37 0.10
N LYS A 220 11.51 -18.11 -0.13
CA LYS A 220 12.43 -17.01 -0.46
C LYS A 220 13.32 -16.56 0.71
N LYS A 221 12.92 -16.84 1.94
CA LYS A 221 13.75 -16.66 3.13
C LYS A 221 14.78 -17.81 3.28
N GLY A 222 14.59 -18.92 2.57
CA GLY A 222 15.38 -20.13 2.69
C GLY A 222 14.88 -21.11 3.76
N ASP A 223 13.76 -20.80 4.41
CA ASP A 223 13.15 -21.55 5.51
C ASP A 223 12.15 -22.56 4.95
N ILE A 224 12.65 -23.73 4.51
CA ILE A 224 11.81 -24.78 3.91
C ILE A 224 10.93 -25.46 4.97
N GLU A 225 11.44 -25.65 6.17
CA GLU A 225 10.68 -26.25 7.28
C GLU A 225 9.43 -25.42 7.61
N GLY A 226 9.58 -24.08 7.66
CA GLY A 226 8.45 -23.17 7.80
C GLY A 226 7.45 -23.27 6.65
N ALA A 227 7.92 -23.53 5.42
CA ALA A 227 7.04 -23.76 4.28
C ALA A 227 6.27 -25.08 4.40
N LEU A 228 6.94 -26.20 4.72
CA LEU A 228 6.29 -27.49 4.92
C LEU A 228 5.24 -27.44 6.03
N LYS A 229 5.54 -26.76 7.15
CA LYS A 229 4.57 -26.56 8.22
C LYS A 229 3.30 -25.84 7.76
N VAL A 230 3.43 -24.84 6.88
CA VAL A 230 2.26 -24.16 6.32
C VAL A 230 1.45 -25.11 5.44
N LEU A 231 2.12 -25.94 4.62
CA LEU A 231 1.46 -26.98 3.82
C LEU A 231 0.66 -27.94 4.70
N ASP A 232 1.26 -28.44 5.79
CA ASP A 232 0.64 -29.39 6.72
C ASP A 232 -0.54 -28.78 7.49
N GLU A 233 -0.51 -27.48 7.78
CA GLU A 233 -1.58 -26.77 8.47
C GLU A 233 -2.78 -26.42 7.56
N MET A 234 -2.64 -26.47 6.23
CA MET A 234 -3.71 -26.08 5.30
C MET A 234 -5.00 -26.89 5.46
N PRO A 235 -4.98 -28.23 5.56
CA PRO A 235 -6.20 -29.02 5.79
C PRO A 235 -6.94 -28.64 7.08
N ALA A 236 -6.19 -28.40 8.17
CA ALA A 236 -6.78 -27.95 9.44
C ALA A 236 -7.39 -26.53 9.35
N MET A 237 -6.94 -25.73 8.38
CA MET A 237 -7.54 -24.44 8.04
C MET A 237 -8.76 -24.55 7.10
N GLY A 238 -9.16 -25.76 6.71
CA GLY A 238 -10.24 -26.02 5.75
C GLY A 238 -9.82 -25.75 4.30
N MET A 239 -8.53 -25.85 3.99
CA MET A 239 -7.96 -25.53 2.68
C MET A 239 -7.30 -26.75 2.07
N VAL A 240 -7.57 -27.00 0.79
CA VAL A 240 -6.91 -28.06 0.04
C VAL A 240 -5.70 -27.46 -0.70
N PRO A 241 -4.46 -27.91 -0.40
CA PRO A 241 -3.28 -27.61 -1.20
C PRO A 241 -3.53 -27.89 -2.67
N ASN A 242 -3.03 -27.03 -3.56
CA ASN A 242 -3.20 -27.20 -5.01
C ASN A 242 -1.85 -27.28 -5.73
N VAL A 243 -1.90 -27.41 -7.05
CA VAL A 243 -0.70 -27.50 -7.91
C VAL A 243 0.27 -26.35 -7.63
N VAL A 244 -0.22 -25.12 -7.39
CA VAL A 244 0.64 -23.97 -7.07
C VAL A 244 1.35 -24.15 -5.72
N THR A 245 0.67 -24.74 -4.74
CA THR A 245 1.24 -25.03 -3.42
C THR A 245 2.45 -25.98 -3.52
N TYR A 246 2.26 -27.14 -4.16
CA TYR A 246 3.31 -28.15 -4.31
C TYR A 246 4.46 -27.66 -5.21
N THR A 247 4.14 -27.05 -6.35
CA THR A 247 5.17 -26.54 -7.28
C THR A 247 6.03 -25.43 -6.66
N THR A 248 5.47 -24.62 -5.75
CA THR A 248 6.25 -23.59 -5.03
C THR A 248 7.32 -24.22 -4.14
N ILE A 249 6.98 -25.28 -3.40
CA ILE A 249 7.92 -25.99 -2.51
C ILE A 249 8.93 -26.79 -3.35
N LEU A 250 8.46 -27.51 -4.36
CA LEU A 250 9.31 -28.29 -5.28
C LEU A 250 10.36 -27.40 -5.96
N GLY A 251 9.95 -26.25 -6.49
CA GLY A 251 10.88 -25.29 -7.11
C GLY A 251 11.95 -24.80 -6.14
N THR A 252 11.64 -24.75 -4.84
CA THR A 252 12.61 -24.38 -3.80
C THR A 252 13.64 -25.49 -3.58
N TYR A 253 13.21 -26.74 -3.46
CA TYR A 253 14.11 -27.90 -3.36
C TYR A 253 15.06 -27.99 -4.56
N VAL A 254 14.51 -27.91 -5.77
CA VAL A 254 15.30 -27.94 -7.01
C VAL A 254 16.30 -26.79 -7.06
N SER A 255 15.88 -25.56 -6.70
CA SER A 255 16.81 -24.41 -6.68
C SER A 255 17.95 -24.53 -5.67
N LYS A 256 17.79 -25.37 -4.64
CA LYS A 256 18.83 -25.69 -3.66
C LYS A 256 19.64 -26.95 -4.01
N GLY A 257 19.30 -27.65 -5.09
CA GLY A 257 19.93 -28.91 -5.47
C GLY A 257 19.50 -30.12 -4.63
N ASP A 258 18.47 -29.99 -3.79
CA ASP A 258 17.98 -31.07 -2.93
C ASP A 258 16.93 -31.92 -3.66
N MET A 259 17.41 -32.86 -4.46
CA MET A 259 16.56 -33.77 -5.25
C MET A 259 15.86 -34.84 -4.40
N VAL A 260 16.40 -35.15 -3.21
CA VAL A 260 15.78 -36.11 -2.28
C VAL A 260 14.53 -35.50 -1.67
N GLY A 261 14.62 -34.27 -1.17
CA GLY A 261 13.46 -33.50 -0.68
C GLY A 261 12.44 -33.26 -1.79
N ALA A 262 12.89 -32.94 -3.01
CA ALA A 262 12.01 -32.80 -4.17
C ALA A 262 11.20 -34.08 -4.47
N LYS A 263 11.85 -35.26 -4.43
CA LYS A 263 11.19 -36.55 -4.69
C LYS A 263 10.13 -36.86 -3.63
N LYS A 264 10.41 -36.58 -2.36
CA LYS A 264 9.46 -36.79 -1.25
C LYS A 264 8.16 -36.00 -1.39
N MET A 265 8.13 -34.93 -2.20
CA MET A 265 6.87 -34.19 -2.45
C MET A 265 5.88 -34.94 -3.34
N PHE A 266 6.30 -36.05 -3.96
CA PHE A 266 5.45 -36.90 -4.81
C PHE A 266 4.97 -38.17 -4.11
N ASP A 267 5.53 -38.48 -2.93
CA ASP A 267 5.16 -39.63 -2.10
C ASP A 267 3.98 -39.26 -1.18
#